data_AF-F4MLY6-F1
#
_entry.id   AF-F4MLY6-F1
#
_cell.length_a   1.000
_cell.length_b   1.000
_cell.length_c   1.000
_cell.angle_alpha   90.00
_cell.angle_beta   90.00
_cell.angle_gamma   90.00
#
_symmetry.space_group_name_H-M   'P 1'
#
loop_
_entity.id
_entity.type
_entity.pdbx_description
1 polymer ?
#
loop_
_entity_poly.entity_id
_entity_poly.type
_entity_poly.pdbx_seq_one_letter_code
_entity_poly.pdbx_strand_id
1 'polypeptide(L)'
;MRQPIKQSRQHYLKMRMPHTFRTLLDLGITHDHSMGYAEVAGFRASLVTPFTFYDLELEAELPLVIHPFVFMDTTYYMYQKKGPKESLEEMKNWPEKIKEVGGELITVWHNRTFGEIEPETQGWVHVYKEFIDAAQV
;
A
#
# COMPACT_ATOMS: atom_id res chain seq x y z
N MET A 1 12.69 0.42 27.44
CA MET A 1 11.83 -0.77 27.22
C MET A 1 11.68 -0.97 25.71
N ARG A 2 11.71 -2.21 25.20
CA ARG A 2 11.47 -2.48 23.77
C ARG A 2 9.96 -2.49 23.51
N GLN A 3 9.49 -1.73 22.53
CA GLN A 3 8.09 -1.80 22.09
C GLN A 3 7.88 -3.05 21.21
N PRO A 4 6.77 -3.77 21.36
CA PRO A 4 6.47 -4.92 20.52
C PRO A 4 6.20 -4.47 19.06
N ILE A 5 6.72 -5.22 18.09
CA ILE A 5 6.47 -4.99 16.68
C ILE A 5 5.09 -5.54 16.32
N LYS A 6 4.20 -4.68 15.82
CA LYS A 6 2.81 -5.04 15.50
C LYS A 6 2.43 -4.90 14.03
N GLN A 7 3.35 -4.41 13.20
CA GLN A 7 3.12 -4.04 11.81
C GLN A 7 3.91 -4.99 10.89
N SER A 8 3.27 -5.44 9.81
CA SER A 8 3.86 -6.27 8.76
C SER A 8 3.61 -5.69 7.37
N ARG A 9 4.56 -5.91 6.47
CA ARG A 9 4.37 -5.84 5.03
C ARG A 9 5.23 -6.91 4.37
N GLN A 10 4.64 -7.73 3.52
CA GLN A 10 5.33 -8.80 2.81
C GLN A 10 6.07 -8.25 1.59
N HIS A 11 7.35 -8.60 1.48
CA HIS A 11 8.14 -8.26 0.29
C HIS A 11 7.50 -8.85 -0.97
N TYR A 12 7.50 -8.09 -2.06
CA TYR A 12 6.76 -8.41 -3.30
C TYR A 12 5.24 -8.65 -3.12
N LEU A 13 4.64 -8.21 -2.01
CA LEU A 13 3.23 -8.49 -1.68
C LEU A 13 2.92 -10.00 -1.64
N LYS A 14 3.95 -10.83 -1.44
CA LYS A 14 3.85 -12.27 -1.55
C LYS A 14 3.26 -12.84 -0.27
N MET A 15 2.00 -13.25 -0.34
CA MET A 15 1.25 -13.83 0.76
C MET A 15 0.66 -15.18 0.35
N ARG A 16 0.58 -16.10 1.31
CA ARG A 16 -0.18 -17.34 1.18
C ARG A 16 -1.27 -17.36 2.25
N MET A 17 -2.50 -17.07 1.87
CA MET A 17 -3.64 -17.14 2.79
C MET A 17 -4.06 -18.61 3.01
N PRO A 18 -4.48 -19.00 4.22
CA PRO A 18 -4.47 -18.21 5.47
C PRO A 18 -3.10 -18.20 6.19
N HIS A 19 -2.17 -19.06 5.79
CA HIS A 19 -0.90 -19.37 6.46
C HIS A 19 -0.06 -18.14 6.87
N THR A 20 0.17 -17.19 5.97
CA THR A 20 0.96 -15.98 6.27
C THR A 20 0.30 -15.18 7.40
N PHE A 21 -1.02 -15.00 7.36
CA PHE A 21 -1.75 -14.19 8.34
C PHE A 21 -1.82 -14.86 9.71
N ARG A 22 -2.03 -16.18 9.76
CA ARG A 22 -1.92 -16.95 11.02
C ARG A 22 -0.53 -16.82 11.64
N THR A 23 0.52 -16.94 10.81
CA THR A 23 1.92 -16.80 11.28
C THR A 23 2.18 -15.42 11.87
N LEU A 24 1.64 -14.35 11.27
CA LEU A 24 1.77 -12.99 11.83
C LEU A 24 1.14 -12.91 13.23
N LEU A 25 -0.06 -13.45 13.39
CA LEU A 25 -0.76 -13.47 14.68
C LEU A 25 -0.01 -14.27 15.75
N ASP A 26 0.54 -15.44 15.39
CA ASP A 26 1.35 -16.25 16.30
C ASP A 26 2.59 -15.51 16.80
N LEU A 27 3.11 -14.58 16.00
CA LEU A 27 4.23 -13.69 16.34
C LEU A 27 3.80 -12.42 17.09
N GLY A 28 2.50 -12.24 17.35
CA GLY A 28 1.95 -11.04 18.00
C GLY A 28 1.82 -9.82 17.08
N ILE A 29 1.91 -10.00 15.76
CA ILE A 29 1.70 -8.95 14.76
C ILE A 29 0.21 -8.90 14.41
N THR A 30 -0.40 -7.72 14.57
CA THR A 30 -1.85 -7.53 14.45
C THR A 30 -2.26 -6.63 13.29
N HIS A 31 -1.30 -6.15 12.49
CA HIS A 31 -1.55 -5.30 11.33
C HIS A 31 -0.71 -5.73 10.12
N ASP A 32 -1.34 -5.85 8.96
CA ASP A 32 -0.66 -6.14 7.69
C ASP A 32 -1.01 -5.12 6.60
N HIS A 33 0.02 -4.65 5.89
CA HIS A 33 -0.04 -3.62 4.83
C HIS A 33 0.31 -4.19 3.44
N SER A 34 0.04 -5.47 3.22
CA SER A 34 0.46 -6.17 1.99
C SER A 34 -0.65 -6.27 0.95
N MET A 35 -1.88 -5.91 1.30
CA MET A 35 -3.06 -6.09 0.45
C MET A 35 -3.21 -4.98 -0.59
N GLY A 36 -2.50 -5.11 -1.71
CA GLY A 36 -2.64 -4.25 -2.88
C GLY A 36 -2.18 -4.95 -4.15
N TYR A 37 -2.22 -4.23 -5.28
CA TYR A 37 -1.69 -4.70 -6.55
C TYR A 37 -0.30 -4.10 -6.82
N ALA A 38 0.57 -4.89 -7.44
CA ALA A 38 1.85 -4.38 -7.91
C ALA A 38 1.71 -3.59 -9.22
N GLU A 39 0.93 -4.14 -10.14
CA GLU A 39 0.92 -3.74 -11.55
C GLU A 39 -0.05 -2.61 -11.87
N VAL A 40 -1.10 -2.45 -11.06
CA VAL A 40 -2.18 -1.49 -11.30
C VAL A 40 -2.51 -0.74 -10.01
N ALA A 41 -2.90 0.53 -10.15
CA ALA A 41 -3.40 1.31 -9.03
C ALA A 41 -4.85 0.92 -8.74
N GLY A 42 -5.18 0.65 -7.48
CA GLY A 42 -6.49 0.23 -7.03
C GLY A 42 -6.42 -0.73 -5.84
N PHE A 43 -7.57 -1.02 -5.24
CA PHE A 43 -7.66 -1.81 -4.02
C PHE A 43 -7.89 -3.30 -4.32
N ARG A 44 -6.95 -4.16 -3.92
CA ARG A 44 -7.02 -5.61 -4.17
C ARG A 44 -8.19 -6.30 -3.47
N ALA A 45 -8.60 -5.78 -2.31
CA ALA A 45 -9.75 -6.27 -1.57
C ALA A 45 -11.08 -5.58 -1.97
N SER A 46 -11.06 -4.68 -2.97
CA SER A 46 -12.18 -3.79 -3.31
C SER A 46 -12.67 -2.93 -2.13
N LEU A 47 -11.84 -2.80 -1.10
CA LEU A 47 -12.08 -2.02 0.11
C LEU A 47 -10.97 -0.99 0.27
N VAL A 48 -11.37 0.21 0.66
CA VAL A 48 -10.49 1.38 0.90
C VAL A 48 -10.32 1.68 2.39
N THR A 49 -11.03 0.94 3.25
CA THR A 49 -10.94 1.04 4.70
C THR A 49 -10.25 -0.20 5.27
N PRO A 50 -9.55 -0.09 6.41
CA PRO A 50 -9.03 -1.25 7.09
C PRO A 50 -10.14 -2.21 7.50
N PHE A 51 -9.87 -3.51 7.41
CA PHE A 51 -10.82 -4.57 7.77
C PHE A 51 -10.10 -5.73 8.43
N THR A 52 -10.83 -6.54 9.19
CA THR A 52 -10.28 -7.69 9.90
C THR A 52 -10.22 -8.91 8.99
N PHE A 53 -9.18 -9.72 9.16
CA PHE A 53 -9.02 -10.96 8.42
C PHE A 53 -10.04 -11.99 8.89
N TYR A 54 -10.89 -12.45 7.96
CA TYR A 54 -11.77 -13.60 8.17
C TYR A 54 -11.11 -14.87 7.66
N ASP A 55 -10.87 -15.81 8.57
CA ASP A 55 -10.27 -17.11 8.25
C ASP A 55 -11.37 -18.12 7.90
N LEU A 56 -11.48 -18.44 6.61
CA LEU A 56 -12.50 -19.34 6.08
C LEU A 56 -12.38 -20.77 6.59
N GLU A 57 -11.18 -21.27 6.89
CA GLU A 57 -11.05 -22.66 7.38
C GLU A 57 -11.47 -22.77 8.85
N LEU A 58 -11.28 -21.71 9.63
CA LEU A 58 -11.71 -21.64 11.04
C LEU A 58 -13.13 -21.11 11.21
N GLU A 59 -13.73 -20.57 10.15
CA GLU A 59 -15.01 -19.85 10.17
C GLU A 59 -15.03 -18.78 11.28
N ALA A 60 -13.96 -17.98 11.35
CA ALA A 60 -13.76 -17.01 12.42
C ALA A 60 -13.02 -15.77 11.94
N GLU A 61 -13.43 -14.62 12.49
CA GLU A 61 -12.66 -13.39 12.41
C GLU A 61 -11.45 -13.46 13.34
N LEU A 62 -10.27 -13.20 12.80
CA LEU A 62 -9.02 -13.18 13.57
C LEU A 62 -8.57 -11.72 13.83
N PRO A 63 -7.84 -11.45 14.92
CA PRO A 63 -7.45 -10.09 15.32
C PRO A 63 -6.27 -9.54 14.49
N LEU A 64 -6.28 -9.75 13.18
CA LEU A 64 -5.35 -9.18 12.21
C LEU A 64 -6.11 -8.16 11.35
N VAL A 65 -5.72 -6.89 11.45
CA VAL A 65 -6.27 -5.82 10.62
C VAL A 65 -5.45 -5.70 9.33
N ILE A 66 -6.12 -5.82 8.20
CA ILE A 66 -5.58 -5.62 6.87
C ILE A 66 -5.78 -4.16 6.48
N HIS A 67 -4.68 -3.50 6.11
CA HIS A 67 -4.61 -2.12 5.66
C HIS A 67 -4.35 -2.12 4.14
N PRO A 68 -5.39 -1.99 3.31
CA PRO A 68 -5.22 -2.00 1.87
C PRO A 68 -4.56 -0.70 1.39
N PHE A 69 -3.61 -0.81 0.46
CA PHE A 69 -2.99 0.36 -0.17
C PHE A 69 -3.41 0.48 -1.63
N VAL A 70 -3.43 1.71 -2.14
CA VAL A 70 -3.96 2.00 -3.47
C VAL A 70 -2.92 1.85 -4.57
N PHE A 71 -1.68 2.27 -4.33
CA PHE A 71 -0.59 2.14 -5.31
C PHE A 71 0.78 2.12 -4.63
N MET A 72 1.78 1.73 -5.41
CA MET A 72 3.19 1.98 -5.11
C MET A 72 3.78 2.92 -6.16
N ASP A 73 4.83 3.66 -5.84
CA ASP A 73 5.64 4.37 -6.84
C ASP A 73 6.02 3.46 -8.04
N THR A 74 6.48 2.24 -7.76
CA THR A 74 6.83 1.23 -8.78
C THR A 74 5.65 0.82 -9.65
N THR A 75 4.40 0.91 -9.16
CA THR A 75 3.20 0.60 -9.96
C THR A 75 3.19 1.41 -11.25
N TYR A 76 3.60 2.67 -11.17
CA TYR A 76 3.58 3.59 -12.29
C TYR A 76 4.82 3.43 -13.19
N TYR A 77 6.03 3.70 -12.68
CA TYR A 77 7.21 3.70 -13.56
C TYR A 77 7.69 2.30 -13.94
N MET A 78 7.58 1.31 -13.06
CA MET A 78 8.12 -0.03 -13.31
C MET A 78 7.13 -0.91 -14.05
N TYR A 79 5.87 -0.96 -13.62
CA TYR A 79 4.86 -1.85 -14.20
C TYR A 79 4.09 -1.19 -15.34
N GLN A 80 3.60 0.04 -15.16
CA GLN A 80 2.84 0.75 -16.20
C GLN A 80 3.71 1.52 -17.19
N LYS A 81 5.02 1.65 -16.93
CA LYS A 81 5.98 2.38 -17.78
C LYS A 81 5.64 3.86 -17.96
N LYS A 82 5.00 4.47 -16.97
CA LYS A 82 4.60 5.88 -16.99
C LYS A 82 5.72 6.81 -16.56
N GLY A 83 5.75 7.99 -17.17
CA GLY A 83 6.68 9.05 -16.78
C GLY A 83 6.22 9.78 -15.50
N PRO A 84 7.10 10.58 -14.87
CA PRO A 84 6.80 11.29 -13.63
C PRO A 84 5.56 12.19 -13.72
N LYS A 85 5.45 12.99 -14.80
CA LYS A 85 4.32 13.91 -15.01
C LYS A 85 3.00 13.17 -15.12
N GLU A 86 2.93 12.16 -15.98
CA GLU A 86 1.72 11.34 -16.18
C GLU A 86 1.32 10.63 -14.88
N SER A 87 2.30 10.08 -14.16
CA SER A 87 2.08 9.40 -12.88
C SER A 87 1.48 10.36 -11.84
N LEU A 88 2.01 11.58 -11.74
CA LEU A 88 1.54 12.58 -10.79
C LEU A 88 0.09 12.99 -11.05
N GLU A 89 -0.28 13.24 -12.31
CA GLU A 89 -1.67 13.57 -12.68
C GLU A 89 -2.63 12.48 -12.24
N GLU A 90 -2.25 11.21 -12.40
CA GLU A 90 -3.09 10.09 -11.94
C GLU A 90 -3.13 9.98 -10.41
N MET A 91 -1.97 10.10 -9.74
CA MET A 91 -1.87 10.03 -8.28
C MET A 91 -2.72 11.08 -7.59
N LYS A 92 -2.78 12.31 -8.13
CA LYS A 92 -3.57 13.43 -7.59
C LYS A 92 -5.07 13.17 -7.58
N ASN A 93 -5.57 12.20 -8.34
CA ASN A 93 -7.00 11.84 -8.31
C ASN A 93 -7.40 10.95 -7.12
N TRP A 94 -6.45 10.30 -6.45
CA TRP A 94 -6.77 9.35 -5.38
C TRP A 94 -7.24 10.01 -4.07
N PRO A 95 -6.60 11.08 -3.56
CA PRO A 95 -7.03 11.71 -2.30
C PRO A 95 -8.52 12.08 -2.30
N GLU A 96 -8.99 12.77 -3.34
CA GLU A 96 -10.40 13.20 -3.44
C GLU A 96 -11.35 12.01 -3.51
N LYS A 97 -11.08 11.02 -4.38
CA LYS A 97 -11.92 9.81 -4.52
C LYS A 97 -12.04 9.02 -3.22
N ILE A 98 -10.94 8.90 -2.48
CA ILE A 98 -10.91 8.17 -1.21
C ILE A 98 -11.66 8.95 -0.12
N LYS A 99 -11.51 10.28 -0.10
CA LYS A 99 -12.21 11.17 0.83
C LYS A 99 -13.72 11.13 0.63
N GLU A 100 -14.20 11.12 -0.62
CA GLU A 100 -15.63 11.05 -0.96
C GLU A 100 -16.33 9.83 -0.34
N VAL A 101 -15.61 8.72 -0.22
CA VAL A 101 -16.14 7.46 0.35
C VAL A 101 -15.74 7.24 1.81
N GLY A 102 -15.08 8.22 2.44
CA GLY A 102 -14.63 8.13 3.84
C GLY A 102 -13.57 7.06 4.10
N GLY A 103 -12.72 6.78 3.11
CA GLY A 103 -11.68 5.76 3.19
C GLY A 103 -10.34 6.23 3.76
N GLU A 104 -9.37 5.32 3.82
CA GLU A 104 -8.00 5.61 4.27
C GLU A 104 -7.03 5.60 3.07
N LEU A 105 -6.30 6.70 2.87
CA LEU A 105 -5.29 6.79 1.81
C LEU A 105 -3.97 6.18 2.29
N ILE A 106 -3.66 4.99 1.81
CA ILE A 106 -2.38 4.31 2.04
C ILE A 106 -1.65 4.12 0.71
N THR A 107 -0.40 4.57 0.64
CA THR A 107 0.49 4.44 -0.53
C THR A 107 1.85 3.92 -0.10
N VAL A 108 2.57 3.30 -1.04
CA VAL A 108 3.90 2.74 -0.79
C VAL A 108 4.95 3.44 -1.62
N TRP A 109 6.07 3.78 -0.98
CA TRP A 109 7.23 4.37 -1.61
C TRP A 109 8.49 3.57 -1.29
N HIS A 110 9.41 3.50 -2.24
CA HIS A 110 10.69 2.80 -2.07
C HIS A 110 11.82 3.83 -2.03
N ASN A 111 12.74 3.68 -1.06
CA ASN A 111 13.87 4.62 -0.90
C ASN A 111 14.71 4.79 -2.16
N ARG A 112 14.84 3.74 -2.98
CA ARG A 112 15.57 3.78 -4.26
C ARG A 112 15.02 4.83 -5.22
N THR A 113 13.71 5.06 -5.19
CA THR A 113 13.00 6.04 -6.01
C THR A 113 13.47 7.46 -5.70
N PHE A 114 13.73 7.76 -4.43
CA PHE A 114 14.21 9.08 -4.01
C PHE A 114 15.69 9.33 -4.30
N GLY A 115 16.44 8.28 -4.65
CA GLY A 115 17.83 8.45 -5.08
C GLY A 115 17.94 9.11 -6.45
N GLU A 116 16.92 8.99 -7.31
CA GLU A 116 16.94 9.45 -8.70
C GLU A 116 18.24 9.06 -9.44
N ILE A 117 18.79 7.89 -9.13
CA ILE A 117 20.02 7.39 -9.77
C ILE A 117 19.66 6.64 -11.06
N GLU A 118 18.50 5.98 -11.08
CA GLU A 118 18.01 5.22 -12.22
C GLU A 118 17.25 6.13 -13.18
N PRO A 119 17.39 5.95 -14.51
CA PRO A 119 16.69 6.78 -15.50
C PRO A 119 15.18 6.87 -15.28
N GLU A 120 14.55 5.76 -14.86
CA GLU A 120 13.10 5.67 -14.62
C GLU A 120 12.65 6.43 -13.37
N THR A 121 13.58 6.74 -12.46
CA THR A 121 13.33 7.42 -11.19
C THR A 121 13.64 8.93 -11.23
N GLN A 122 14.10 9.46 -12.36
CA GLN A 122 14.34 10.90 -12.51
C GLN A 122 13.04 11.70 -12.32
N GLY A 123 13.07 12.72 -11.47
CA GLY A 123 11.92 13.60 -11.20
C GLY A 123 10.90 13.06 -10.19
N TRP A 124 11.11 11.87 -9.62
CA TRP A 124 10.20 11.26 -8.65
C TRP A 124 10.20 11.91 -7.27
N VAL A 125 11.26 12.62 -6.88
CA VAL A 125 11.28 13.46 -5.67
C VAL A 125 10.26 14.59 -5.79
N HIS A 126 10.14 15.19 -6.97
CA HIS A 126 9.12 16.21 -7.23
C HIS A 126 7.71 15.61 -7.21
N VAL A 127 7.51 14.45 -7.86
CA VAL A 127 6.22 13.72 -7.81
C VAL A 127 5.78 13.46 -6.38
N TYR A 128 6.68 12.96 -5.52
CA TYR A 128 6.37 12.68 -4.12
C TYR A 128 5.91 13.93 -3.36
N LYS A 129 6.64 15.05 -3.49
CA LYS A 129 6.30 16.32 -2.82
C LYS A 129 4.93 16.83 -3.25
N GLU A 130 4.70 16.90 -4.57
CA GLU A 130 3.44 17.35 -5.15
C GLU A 130 2.25 16.46 -4.76
N PHE A 131 2.49 15.14 -4.68
CA PHE A 131 1.48 14.20 -4.22
C PHE A 131 1.13 14.40 -2.75
N ILE A 132 2.13 14.56 -1.88
CA ILE A 132 1.91 14.81 -0.45
C ILE A 132 1.15 16.13 -0.24
N ASP A 133 1.50 17.19 -0.97
CA ASP A 133 0.78 18.47 -0.88
C ASP A 133 -0.68 18.33 -1.35
N ALA A 134 -0.93 17.57 -2.41
CA ALA A 134 -2.29 17.26 -2.86
C ALA A 134 -3.06 16.35 -1.89
N ALA A 135 -2.38 15.54 -1.08
CA ALA A 135 -2.98 14.61 -0.12
C ALA A 135 -3.30 15.24 1.25
N GLN A 136 -2.87 16.49 1.52
CA GLN A 136 -3.10 17.19 2.79
C GLN A 136 -4.54 17.75 2.96
N VAL A 137 -5.45 17.51 2.00
CA VAL A 137 -6.76 18.16 1.90
C VAL A 137 -7.86 17.47 2.70
#